data_AF-A0AAV2RE79-F1
#
_entry.id   AF-A0AAV2RE79-F1
#
_cell.length_a   1.000
_cell.length_b   1.000
_cell.length_c   1.000
_cell.angle_alpha   90.00
_cell.angle_beta   90.00
_cell.angle_gamma   90.00
#
_symmetry.space_group_name_H-M   'P 1'
#
loop_
_entity.id
_entity.type
_entity.pdbx_description
1 polymer ?
#
loop_
_entity_poly.entity_id
_entity_poly.type
_entity_poly.pdbx_seq_one_letter_code
_entity_poly.pdbx_strand_id
1 'polypeptide(L)'
;MSKTMPKDPQSPETNIDGRHYLSIIFSAFAKNGKSNINRSEQSMITSMQDIDKLRSAVQDVHVPLEVFEYIDGGRNPQLYTKDCMEKALAKNEQVNGCIDSYKRFKAMLLVELSHVFPNEMTRYRAVREVVVINY
;
A
#
# COMPACT_ATOMS: atom_id res chain seq x y z
N MET A 1 8.51 -22.66 -26.21
CA MET A 1 8.73 -21.78 -25.04
C MET A 1 7.37 -21.30 -24.56
N SER A 2 6.81 -21.97 -23.56
CA SER A 2 5.46 -21.72 -23.06
C SER A 2 5.57 -21.00 -21.72
N LYS A 3 5.26 -19.70 -21.68
CA LYS A 3 5.11 -18.95 -20.43
C LYS A 3 3.73 -19.28 -19.85
N THR A 4 3.69 -19.97 -18.72
CA THR A 4 2.44 -20.20 -17.97
C THR A 4 2.10 -18.96 -17.15
N MET A 5 0.90 -18.42 -17.36
CA MET A 5 0.27 -17.40 -16.51
C MET A 5 0.14 -17.91 -15.06
N PRO A 6 0.31 -17.05 -14.04
CA PRO A 6 -0.07 -17.37 -12.68
C PRO A 6 -1.59 -17.50 -12.60
N LYS A 7 -2.07 -18.62 -12.03
CA LYS A 7 -3.48 -18.90 -11.79
C LYS A 7 -4.04 -17.91 -10.76
N ASP A 8 -5.25 -17.41 -11.05
CA ASP A 8 -6.05 -16.54 -10.18
C ASP A 8 -6.17 -17.05 -8.73
N PRO A 9 -6.34 -16.15 -7.75
CA PRO A 9 -6.40 -16.47 -6.34
C PRO A 9 -7.68 -17.25 -6.04
N GLN A 10 -7.46 -18.43 -5.45
CA GLN A 10 -8.39 -19.24 -4.65
C GLN A 10 -9.86 -18.81 -4.67
N SER A 11 -10.67 -19.63 -5.34
CA SER A 11 -12.13 -19.53 -5.44
C SER A 11 -12.79 -19.47 -4.05
N PRO A 12 -14.02 -18.91 -3.95
CA PRO A 12 -14.85 -18.91 -2.74
C PRO A 12 -15.11 -20.31 -2.14
N GLU A 13 -14.76 -21.37 -2.86
CA GLU A 13 -14.80 -22.76 -2.41
C GLU A 13 -13.87 -23.01 -1.22
N THR A 14 -12.74 -22.30 -1.16
CA THR A 14 -11.78 -22.38 -0.02
C THR A 14 -12.36 -21.90 1.32
N ASN A 15 -13.35 -21.01 1.29
CA ASN A 15 -14.01 -20.50 2.50
C ASN A 15 -15.15 -21.41 2.96
N ILE A 16 -15.80 -22.09 2.00
CA ILE A 16 -16.79 -23.15 2.26
C ILE A 16 -16.08 -24.35 2.89
N ASP A 17 -14.88 -24.69 2.40
CA ASP A 17 -14.05 -25.77 2.96
C ASP A 17 -13.65 -25.54 4.42
N GLY A 18 -13.28 -24.32 4.81
CA GLY A 18 -12.91 -24.00 6.20
C GLY A 18 -14.06 -24.19 7.21
N ARG A 19 -15.28 -23.79 6.83
CA ARG A 19 -16.49 -23.98 7.66
C ARG A 19 -16.89 -25.46 7.73
N HIS A 20 -16.71 -26.20 6.63
CA HIS A 20 -16.92 -27.64 6.60
C HIS A 20 -15.90 -28.38 7.47
N TYR A 21 -14.64 -27.94 7.48
CA TYR A 21 -13.60 -28.46 8.36
C TYR A 21 -13.95 -28.26 9.85
N LEU A 22 -14.40 -27.06 10.22
CA LEU A 22 -14.89 -26.75 11.57
C LEU A 22 -16.08 -27.65 11.97
N SER A 23 -17.03 -27.89 11.05
CA SER A 23 -18.18 -28.77 11.28
C SER A 23 -17.78 -30.23 11.50
N ILE A 24 -16.81 -30.74 10.74
CA ILE A 24 -16.28 -32.10 10.90
C ILE A 24 -15.55 -32.25 12.24
N ILE A 25 -14.75 -31.24 12.64
CA ILE A 25 -14.08 -31.21 13.93
C ILE A 25 -15.12 -31.19 15.07
N PHE A 26 -16.16 -30.38 14.95
CA PHE A 26 -17.23 -30.28 15.96
C PHE A 26 -18.02 -31.58 16.11
N SER A 27 -18.31 -32.27 15.01
CA SER A 27 -19.01 -33.56 15.02
C SER A 27 -18.13 -34.72 15.53
N ALA A 28 -16.80 -34.66 15.30
CA ALA A 28 -15.83 -35.58 15.90
C ALA A 28 -15.62 -35.33 17.41
N PHE A 29 -15.79 -34.08 17.85
CA PHE A 29 -15.76 -33.67 19.27
C PHE A 29 -16.88 -34.32 20.08
N ALA A 30 -18.09 -34.41 19.52
CA ALA A 30 -19.25 -34.97 20.18
C ALA A 30 -19.12 -36.48 20.52
N LYS A 31 -18.26 -37.24 19.81
CA LYS A 31 -18.13 -38.70 19.95
C LYS A 31 -16.95 -39.18 20.81
N ASN A 32 -15.89 -38.38 20.99
CA ASN A 32 -14.65 -38.76 21.72
C ASN A 32 -14.03 -37.57 22.49
N GLY A 33 -14.87 -36.66 22.98
CA GLY A 33 -14.53 -35.26 23.31
C GLY A 33 -13.27 -35.02 24.13
N LYS A 34 -12.93 -35.84 25.14
CA LYS A 34 -11.81 -35.57 26.07
C LYS A 34 -10.41 -35.86 25.52
N SER A 35 -10.23 -36.88 24.68
CA SER A 35 -8.92 -37.14 24.06
C SER A 35 -8.71 -36.28 22.81
N ASN A 36 -9.80 -35.95 22.11
CA ASN A 36 -9.79 -35.07 20.95
C ASN A 36 -9.49 -33.61 21.31
N ILE A 37 -10.05 -33.08 22.42
CA ILE A 37 -9.67 -31.74 22.93
C ILE A 37 -8.19 -31.66 23.22
N ASN A 38 -7.65 -32.63 23.97
CA ASN A 38 -6.25 -32.62 24.38
C ASN A 38 -5.33 -32.67 23.16
N ARG A 39 -5.68 -33.47 22.14
CA ARG A 39 -4.94 -33.51 20.88
C ARG A 39 -5.05 -32.18 20.10
N SER A 40 -6.23 -31.57 20.05
CA SER A 40 -6.42 -30.27 19.38
C SER A 40 -5.67 -29.14 20.08
N GLU A 41 -5.66 -29.14 21.41
CA GLU A 41 -4.96 -28.18 22.25
C GLU A 41 -3.44 -28.31 22.03
N GLN A 42 -2.92 -29.54 22.07
CA GLN A 42 -1.51 -29.79 21.75
C GLN A 42 -1.14 -29.37 20.33
N SER A 43 -2.06 -29.55 19.36
CA SER A 43 -1.86 -29.08 17.98
C SER A 43 -1.81 -27.55 17.90
N MET A 44 -2.67 -26.83 18.64
CA MET A 44 -2.64 -25.36 18.70
C MET A 44 -1.36 -24.86 19.36
N ILE A 45 -0.95 -25.46 20.48
CA ILE A 45 0.31 -25.15 21.16
C ILE A 45 1.49 -25.33 20.22
N THR A 46 1.54 -26.47 19.52
CA THR A 46 2.61 -26.74 18.55
C THR A 46 2.61 -25.72 17.41
N SER A 47 1.43 -25.38 16.89
CA SER A 47 1.30 -24.37 15.82
C SER A 47 1.79 -22.99 16.26
N MET A 48 1.47 -22.56 17.49
CA MET A 48 1.96 -21.30 18.04
C MET A 48 3.48 -21.30 18.26
N GLN A 49 4.04 -22.43 18.72
CA GLN A 49 5.49 -22.61 18.84
C GLN A 49 6.18 -22.55 17.47
N ASP A 50 5.57 -23.12 16.44
CA ASP A 50 6.11 -23.06 15.09
C ASP A 50 6.03 -21.66 14.49
N ILE A 51 4.96 -20.90 14.76
CA ILE A 51 4.87 -19.47 14.41
C ILE A 51 5.98 -18.66 15.09
N ASP A 52 6.25 -18.90 16.37
CA ASP A 52 7.31 -18.18 17.09
C ASP A 52 8.71 -18.47 16.51
N LYS A 53 8.98 -19.71 16.08
CA LYS A 53 10.23 -20.05 15.37
C LYS A 53 10.38 -19.28 14.06
N LEU A 54 9.28 -18.98 13.37
CA LEU A 54 9.27 -18.20 12.12
C LEU A 54 9.46 -16.69 12.34
N ARG A 55 9.44 -16.20 13.59
CA ARG A 55 9.65 -14.77 13.90
C ARG A 55 10.91 -14.19 13.25
N SER A 56 12.00 -14.96 13.26
CA SER A 56 13.27 -14.56 12.65
C SER A 56 13.16 -14.34 11.14
N ALA A 57 12.27 -15.05 10.45
CA ALA A 57 12.06 -14.93 9.00
C ALA A 57 11.38 -13.63 8.57
N VAL A 58 10.74 -12.92 9.51
CA VAL A 58 10.02 -11.67 9.27
C VAL A 58 10.58 -10.49 10.07
N GLN A 59 11.77 -10.64 10.65
CA GLN A 59 12.34 -9.64 11.56
C GLN A 59 12.57 -8.28 10.88
N ASP A 60 12.88 -8.28 9.58
CA ASP A 60 13.12 -7.07 8.79
C ASP A 60 11.85 -6.54 8.09
N VAL A 61 10.68 -7.15 8.37
CA VAL A 61 9.41 -6.72 7.80
C VAL A 61 8.76 -5.71 8.73
N HIS A 62 8.65 -4.47 8.26
CA HIS A 62 7.90 -3.42 8.94
C HIS A 62 6.49 -3.32 8.37
N VAL A 63 5.49 -3.48 9.25
CA VAL A 63 4.07 -3.33 8.89
C VAL A 63 3.60 -1.94 9.32
N PRO A 64 3.09 -1.10 8.39
CA PRO A 64 2.50 0.18 8.74
C PRO A 64 1.30 0.03 9.67
N LEU A 65 1.17 0.92 10.67
CA LEU A 65 0.10 0.82 11.66
C LEU A 65 -1.28 1.03 11.06
N GLU A 66 -1.37 1.80 9.98
CA GLU A 66 -2.58 2.10 9.24
C GLU A 66 -3.22 0.84 8.64
N VAL A 67 -2.43 -0.22 8.43
CA VAL A 67 -2.95 -1.52 7.98
C VAL A 67 -3.90 -2.14 9.01
N PHE A 68 -3.72 -1.86 10.31
CA PHE A 68 -4.62 -2.37 11.36
C PHE A 68 -6.05 -1.87 11.19
N GLU A 69 -6.26 -0.64 10.70
CA GLU A 69 -7.61 -0.13 10.42
C GLU A 69 -8.36 -0.94 9.34
N TYR A 70 -7.62 -1.63 8.46
CA TYR A 70 -8.22 -2.54 7.49
C TYR A 70 -8.53 -3.89 8.14
N ILE A 71 -7.59 -4.43 8.92
CA ILE A 71 -7.72 -5.72 9.61
C ILE A 71 -8.88 -5.69 10.62
N ASP A 72 -8.89 -4.71 11.52
CA ASP A 72 -9.91 -4.58 12.58
C ASP A 72 -11.31 -4.33 12.01
N GLY A 73 -11.38 -3.69 10.84
CA GLY A 73 -12.60 -3.51 10.07
C GLY A 73 -13.02 -4.71 9.23
N GLY A 74 -12.30 -5.83 9.28
CA GLY A 74 -12.56 -7.04 8.48
C GLY A 74 -12.34 -6.85 6.97
N ARG A 75 -11.60 -5.81 6.56
CA ARG A 75 -11.26 -5.50 5.17
C ARG A 75 -9.96 -6.20 4.78
N ASN A 76 -9.78 -6.41 3.47
CA ASN A 76 -8.54 -6.96 2.94
C ASN A 76 -7.36 -5.98 3.19
N PRO A 77 -6.29 -6.37 3.91
CA PRO A 77 -5.12 -5.51 4.17
C PRO A 77 -4.41 -5.01 2.91
N GLN A 78 -4.53 -5.71 1.78
CA GLN A 78 -3.95 -5.27 0.50
C GLN A 78 -4.60 -3.99 -0.06
N LEU A 79 -5.78 -3.62 0.43
CA LEU A 79 -6.41 -2.34 0.07
C LEU A 79 -5.60 -1.15 0.57
N TYR A 80 -4.87 -1.27 1.67
CA TYR A 80 -3.94 -0.23 2.13
C TYR A 80 -2.91 0.11 1.06
N THR A 81 -2.29 -0.92 0.46
CA THR A 81 -1.29 -0.73 -0.60
C THR A 81 -1.88 0.01 -1.79
N LYS A 82 -3.09 -0.39 -2.21
CA LYS A 82 -3.82 0.27 -3.29
C LYS A 82 -4.10 1.75 -2.97
N ASP A 83 -4.67 2.03 -1.79
CA ASP A 83 -5.02 3.39 -1.37
C ASP A 83 -3.78 4.29 -1.28
N CYS A 84 -2.65 3.75 -0.82
CA CYS A 84 -1.37 4.46 -0.79
C CYS A 84 -0.89 4.83 -2.19
N MET A 85 -0.97 3.88 -3.15
CA MET A 85 -0.60 4.15 -4.54
C MET A 85 -1.51 5.21 -5.17
N GLU A 86 -2.82 5.11 -4.95
CA GLU A 86 -3.79 6.08 -5.48
C GLU A 86 -3.59 7.47 -4.88
N LYS A 87 -3.37 7.58 -3.57
CA LYS A 87 -3.04 8.86 -2.91
C LYS A 87 -1.74 9.46 -3.45
N ALA A 88 -0.71 8.65 -3.64
CA ALA A 88 0.56 9.10 -4.19
C ALA A 88 0.41 9.61 -5.62
N LEU A 89 -0.36 8.90 -6.46
CA LEU A 89 -0.66 9.32 -7.83
C LEU A 89 -1.41 10.66 -7.85
N ALA A 90 -2.52 10.75 -7.11
CA ALA A 90 -3.31 11.97 -7.02
C ALA A 90 -2.48 13.16 -6.52
N LYS A 91 -1.59 12.93 -5.55
CA LYS A 91 -0.70 13.97 -5.03
C LYS A 91 0.33 14.42 -6.08
N ASN A 92 0.89 13.49 -6.84
CA ASN A 92 1.83 13.79 -7.91
C ASN A 92 1.17 14.64 -9.01
N GLU A 93 -0.01 14.24 -9.47
CA GLU A 93 -0.79 15.01 -10.45
C GLU A 93 -1.13 16.41 -9.94
N GLN A 94 -1.56 16.52 -8.67
CA GLN A 94 -1.82 17.81 -8.03
C GLN A 94 -0.57 18.72 -8.04
N VAL A 95 0.58 18.19 -7.60
CA VAL A 95 1.82 18.96 -7.52
C VAL A 95 2.30 19.39 -8.89
N ASN A 96 2.23 18.50 -9.90
CA ASN A 96 2.57 18.84 -11.28
C ASN A 96 1.65 19.94 -11.82
N GLY A 97 0.34 19.87 -11.57
CA GLY A 97 -0.60 20.93 -11.93
C GLY A 97 -0.28 22.27 -11.27
N CYS A 98 0.15 22.27 -10.01
CA CYS A 98 0.65 23.47 -9.34
C CYS A 98 1.92 24.02 -10.02
N ILE A 99 2.91 23.16 -10.30
CA ILE A 99 4.16 23.55 -10.97
C ILE A 99 3.85 24.20 -12.32
N ASP A 100 2.97 23.62 -13.12
CA ASP A 100 2.62 24.15 -14.43
C ASP A 100 1.86 25.47 -14.33
N SER A 101 0.97 25.60 -13.34
CA SER A 101 0.28 26.86 -13.04
C SER A 101 1.28 27.96 -12.65
N TYR A 102 2.26 27.66 -11.80
CA TYR A 102 3.32 28.60 -11.43
C TYR A 102 4.21 28.99 -12.62
N LYS A 103 4.59 28.03 -13.46
CA LYS A 103 5.36 28.29 -14.69
C LYS A 103 4.58 29.23 -15.62
N ARG A 104 3.29 28.98 -15.84
CA ARG A 104 2.43 29.82 -16.68
C ARG A 104 2.25 31.21 -16.09
N PHE A 105 1.97 31.30 -14.79
CA PHE A 105 1.84 32.59 -14.09
C PHE A 105 3.12 33.41 -14.22
N LYS A 106 4.29 32.80 -13.95
CA LYS A 106 5.58 33.45 -14.12
C LYS A 106 5.79 33.94 -15.55
N ALA A 107 5.46 33.13 -16.56
CA ALA A 107 5.60 33.53 -17.96
C ALA A 107 4.73 34.76 -18.29
N MET A 108 3.45 34.76 -17.88
CA MET A 108 2.54 35.89 -18.10
C MET A 108 3.00 37.14 -17.35
N LEU A 109 3.42 36.99 -16.09
CA LEU A 109 3.94 38.11 -15.30
C LEU A 109 5.18 38.73 -15.95
N LEU A 110 6.10 37.91 -16.48
CA LEU A 110 7.27 38.42 -17.19
C LEU A 110 6.92 39.18 -18.47
N VAL A 111 5.84 38.80 -19.17
CA VAL A 111 5.33 39.54 -20.33
C VAL A 111 4.83 40.92 -19.90
N GLU A 112 3.94 40.98 -18.91
CA GLU A 112 3.38 42.23 -18.41
C GLU A 112 4.46 43.17 -17.85
N LEU A 113 5.39 42.64 -17.05
CA LEU A 113 6.50 43.43 -16.53
C LEU A 113 7.41 43.96 -17.63
N SER A 114 7.61 43.21 -18.72
CA SER A 114 8.41 43.69 -19.86
C SER A 114 7.72 44.81 -20.61
N HIS A 115 6.38 44.84 -20.60
CA HIS A 115 5.60 45.93 -21.17
C HIS A 115 5.65 47.18 -20.30
N VAL A 116 5.46 47.05 -18.99
CA VAL A 116 5.37 48.19 -18.06
C VAL A 116 6.74 48.74 -17.65
N PHE A 117 7.76 47.88 -17.52
CA PHE A 117 9.10 48.23 -17.00
C PHE A 117 10.24 47.67 -17.89
N PRO A 118 10.38 48.16 -19.14
CA PRO A 118 11.29 47.55 -20.12
C PRO A 118 12.77 47.65 -19.75
N ASN A 119 13.20 48.75 -19.12
CA ASN A 119 14.60 48.97 -18.75
C ASN A 119 15.02 48.08 -17.57
N GLU A 120 14.15 47.98 -16.57
CA GLU A 120 14.32 47.12 -15.39
C GLU A 120 14.35 45.66 -15.80
N MET A 121 13.44 45.25 -16.70
CA MET A 121 13.41 43.89 -17.22
C MET A 121 14.64 43.51 -18.04
N THR A 122 15.24 44.47 -18.76
CA THR A 122 16.51 44.26 -19.45
C THR A 122 17.64 43.98 -18.44
N ARG A 123 17.71 44.75 -17.35
CA ARG A 123 18.70 44.51 -16.27
C ARG A 123 18.45 43.17 -15.55
N TYR A 124 17.21 42.84 -15.24
CA TYR A 124 16.83 41.58 -14.61
C TYR A 124 17.25 40.36 -15.45
N ARG A 125 17.01 40.39 -16.76
CA ARG A 125 17.40 39.29 -17.67
C ARG A 125 18.90 39.07 -17.70
N ALA A 126 19.71 40.14 -17.68
CA ALA A 126 21.16 40.06 -17.66
C ALA A 126 21.73 39.34 -16.43
N VAL A 127 21.03 39.36 -15.28
CA VAL A 127 21.46 38.68 -14.05
C VAL A 127 20.85 37.28 -13.92
N ARG A 128 19.66 37.05 -14.50
CA ARG A 128 18.92 35.80 -14.36
C ARG A 128 19.57 34.59 -15.06
N GLU A 129 20.30 34.78 -16.16
CA GLU A 129 20.97 33.68 -16.88
C GLU A 129 21.97 32.90 -16.01
N VAL A 130 22.46 33.51 -14.91
CA VAL A 130 23.43 32.90 -14.00
C VAL A 130 22.81 31.85 -13.06
N VAL A 131 21.47 31.82 -12.91
CA VAL A 131 20.78 30.96 -11.92
C VAL A 131 19.72 30.11 -12.61
N VAL A 132 20.15 29.12 -13.39
CA VAL A 132 19.27 28.01 -13.78
C VAL A 132 19.58 26.84 -12.85
N ILE A 133 18.77 26.69 -11.79
CA ILE A 133 18.81 25.50 -10.93
C ILE A 133 18.08 24.39 -11.69
N ASN A 134 18.86 23.43 -12.18
CA ASN A 134 18.35 22.18 -12.73
C ASN A 134 17.84 21.32 -11.58
N TYR A 135 16.57 20.92 -11.66
CA TYR A 135 15.98 19.86 -10.84
C TYR A 135 15.93 18.57 -11.66
#